data_AF-A0A1V5PAM9-F1
#
_entry.id   AF-A0A1V5PAM9-F1
#
_cell.length_a   1.000
_cell.length_b   1.000
_cell.length_c   1.000
_cell.angle_alpha   90.00
_cell.angle_beta   90.00
_cell.angle_gamma   90.00
#
_symmetry.space_group_name_H-M   'P 1'
#
loop_
_entity.id
_entity.type
_entity.pdbx_description
1 polymer ?
#
loop_
_entity_poly.entity_id
_entity_poly.type
_entity_poly.pdbx_seq_one_letter_code
_entity_poly.pdbx_strand_id
1 'polypeptide(L)'
;MAIKDIEKFVLHSEETDRLRMTVWAEVSKGCLEITGQDFGAEPLEFWGKDEYEYFYTFNKQNTAKLAALLNATSDSFKDTLLERFSGIDGTMLLRRLCEANSIKYKFFSY
;
A
#
# COMPACT_ATOMS: atom_id res chain seq x y z
N MET A 1 -12.19 16.09 2.32
CA MET A 1 -11.63 15.95 3.68
C MET A 1 -10.12 15.87 3.57
N ALA A 2 -9.38 16.57 4.43
CA ALA A 2 -7.92 16.41 4.50
C ALA A 2 -7.58 15.25 5.44
N ILE A 3 -6.67 14.38 5.02
CA ILE A 3 -6.12 13.30 5.85
C ILE A 3 -4.86 13.83 6.53
N LYS A 4 -4.80 13.72 7.85
CA LYS A 4 -3.63 14.06 8.67
C LYS A 4 -2.46 13.15 8.32
N ASP A 5 -1.27 13.59 8.70
CA ASP A 5 -0.08 12.75 8.55
C ASP A 5 -0.20 11.52 9.44
N ILE A 6 0.22 10.38 8.89
CA ILE A 6 0.26 9.08 9.55
C ILE A 6 1.68 8.57 9.37
N GLU A 7 2.37 8.39 10.50
CA GLU A 7 3.71 7.80 10.52
C GLU A 7 3.70 6.43 9.87
N LYS A 8 4.81 6.10 9.18
CA LYS A 8 4.99 4.83 8.50
C LYS A 8 4.69 3.65 9.41
N PHE A 9 3.81 2.76 8.97
CA PHE A 9 3.41 1.57 9.70
C PHE A 9 3.41 0.35 8.77
N VAL A 10 3.56 -0.84 9.35
CA VAL A 10 3.47 -2.10 8.62
C VAL A 10 2.00 -2.37 8.30
N LEU A 11 1.69 -2.45 7.02
CA LEU A 11 0.38 -2.86 6.52
C LEU A 11 0.27 -4.39 6.47
N HIS A 12 1.35 -5.05 6.06
CA HIS A 12 1.48 -6.50 6.05
C HIS A 12 2.96 -6.90 6.09
N SER A 13 3.26 -8.03 6.72
CA SER A 13 4.57 -8.66 6.66
C SER A 13 4.38 -10.17 6.69
N GLU A 14 5.15 -10.87 5.87
CA GLU A 14 5.17 -12.32 5.79
C GLU A 14 6.61 -12.79 5.59
N GLU A 15 6.98 -13.85 6.30
CA GLU A 15 8.28 -14.47 6.19
C GLU A 15 8.10 -16.00 6.13
N THR A 16 8.61 -16.59 5.07
CA THR A 16 8.70 -18.03 4.83
C THR A 16 10.14 -18.37 4.46
N ASP A 17 10.44 -19.66 4.28
CA ASP A 17 11.77 -20.10 3.85
C ASP A 17 12.17 -19.56 2.45
N ARG A 18 11.20 -19.08 1.65
CA ARG A 18 11.42 -18.66 0.26
C ARG A 18 11.08 -17.20 -0.04
N LEU A 19 10.30 -16.56 0.82
CA LEU A 19 9.81 -15.21 0.65
C LEU A 19 9.91 -14.44 1.97
N ARG A 20 10.50 -13.26 1.93
CA ARG A 20 10.34 -12.25 2.97
C ARG A 20 9.73 -11.01 2.34
N MET A 21 8.48 -10.75 2.65
CA MET A 21 7.72 -9.61 2.15
C MET A 21 7.37 -8.67 3.29
N THR A 22 7.53 -7.37 3.06
CA THR A 22 6.96 -6.36 3.96
C THR A 22 6.35 -5.24 3.15
N VAL A 23 5.11 -4.88 3.50
CA VAL A 23 4.37 -3.77 2.93
C VAL A 23 4.12 -2.74 4.02
N TRP A 24 4.49 -1.49 3.74
CA TRP A 24 4.25 -0.35 4.60
C TRP A 24 3.25 0.61 3.98
N ALA A 25 2.64 1.42 4.84
CA ALA A 25 1.83 2.55 4.45
C ALA A 25 2.23 3.78 5.27
N GLU A 26 2.17 4.96 4.65
CA GLU A 26 2.31 6.25 5.33
C GLU A 26 1.44 7.31 4.68
N VAL A 27 1.07 8.34 5.44
CA VAL A 27 0.47 9.55 4.87
C VAL A 27 1.35 10.73 5.23
N SER A 28 1.86 11.43 4.22
CA SER A 28 2.68 12.62 4.38
C SER A 28 2.13 13.76 3.56
N LYS A 29 1.86 14.90 4.20
CA LYS A 29 1.22 16.07 3.60
C LYS A 29 -0.09 15.70 2.90
N GLY A 30 -0.85 14.76 3.48
CA GLY A 30 -2.11 14.25 2.93
C GLY A 30 -1.99 13.37 1.68
N CYS A 31 -0.78 12.95 1.30
CA CYS A 31 -0.53 11.98 0.23
C CYS A 31 -0.25 10.61 0.85
N LEU A 32 -1.03 9.59 0.46
CA LEU A 32 -0.80 8.20 0.83
C LEU A 32 0.35 7.65 -0.02
N GLU A 33 1.26 6.94 0.62
CA GLU A 33 2.23 6.08 -0.03
C GLU A 33 2.13 4.66 0.53
N ILE A 34 2.15 3.68 -0.37
CA ILE A 34 2.32 2.27 -0.05
C ILE A 34 3.65 1.82 -0.63
N THR A 35 4.52 1.29 0.21
CA THR A 35 5.82 0.72 -0.18
C THR A 35 5.77 -0.77 0.08
N GLY A 36 6.25 -1.61 -0.83
CA GLY A 36 6.46 -3.02 -0.55
C GLY A 36 7.84 -3.46 -0.99
N GLN A 37 8.42 -4.39 -0.23
CA GLN A 37 9.73 -4.96 -0.46
C GLN A 37 9.64 -6.47 -0.29
N ASP A 38 10.07 -7.19 -1.32
CA ASP A 38 10.04 -8.64 -1.40
C ASP A 38 11.48 -9.15 -1.57
N PHE A 39 11.86 -10.14 -0.77
CA PHE A 39 13.15 -10.82 -0.86
C PHE A 39 12.98 -12.33 -0.99
N GLY A 40 13.97 -12.98 -1.59
CA GLY A 40 14.14 -14.43 -1.52
C GLY A 40 14.07 -15.11 -2.88
N ALA A 41 13.87 -16.43 -2.85
CA ALA A 41 13.84 -17.25 -4.06
C ALA A 41 12.63 -16.91 -4.95
N GLU A 42 11.49 -16.54 -4.36
CA GLU A 42 10.29 -16.21 -5.12
C GLU A 42 10.48 -14.95 -6.00
N PRO A 43 10.93 -13.78 -5.47
CA PRO A 43 11.27 -12.64 -6.31
C PRO A 43 12.28 -12.97 -7.42
N LEU A 44 13.30 -13.81 -7.14
CA LEU A 44 14.28 -14.21 -8.13
C LEU A 44 13.64 -14.99 -9.29
N GLU A 45 12.72 -15.89 -8.99
CA GLU A 45 12.00 -16.69 -9.98
C GLU A 45 11.01 -15.86 -10.81
N PHE A 46 10.31 -14.90 -10.19
CA PHE A 46 9.28 -14.10 -10.86
C PHE A 46 9.84 -12.87 -11.60
N TRP A 47 10.78 -12.16 -10.99
CA TRP A 47 11.30 -10.88 -11.46
C TRP A 47 12.74 -10.94 -11.95
N GLY A 48 13.44 -12.06 -11.75
CA GLY A 48 14.85 -12.20 -12.08
C GLY A 48 15.79 -11.46 -11.12
N LYS A 49 15.27 -11.04 -9.96
CA LYS A 49 16.00 -10.33 -8.90
C LYS A 49 15.59 -10.89 -7.55
N ASP A 50 16.57 -11.16 -6.70
CA ASP A 50 16.35 -11.64 -5.32
C ASP A 50 15.77 -10.56 -4.39
N GLU A 51 15.71 -9.32 -4.85
CA GLU A 51 15.03 -8.18 -4.24
C GLU A 51 14.12 -7.48 -5.25
N TYR A 52 12.90 -7.16 -4.83
CA TYR A 52 11.95 -6.36 -5.60
C TYR A 52 11.30 -5.33 -4.68
N GLU A 53 11.36 -4.05 -5.03
CA GLU A 53 10.67 -3.00 -4.28
C GLU A 53 9.71 -2.23 -5.17
N TYR A 54 8.56 -1.84 -4.61
CA TYR A 54 7.51 -1.16 -5.34
C TYR A 54 6.79 -0.09 -4.51
N PHE A 55 6.27 0.91 -5.21
CA PHE A 55 5.69 2.12 -4.62
C PHE A 55 4.37 2.46 -5.31
N TYR A 56 3.35 2.77 -4.50
CA TYR A 56 2.10 3.36 -4.93
C TYR A 56 1.92 4.73 -4.27
N THR A 57 2.15 5.81 -5.01
CA THR A 57 2.06 7.18 -4.49
C THR A 57 0.78 7.86 -4.96
N PHE A 58 -0.06 8.26 -4.01
CA PHE A 58 -1.32 8.96 -4.25
C PHE A 58 -1.14 10.46 -4.04
N ASN A 59 -1.86 11.28 -4.81
CA ASN A 59 -1.95 12.71 -4.51
C ASN A 59 -3.03 12.96 -3.44
N LYS A 60 -3.03 14.15 -2.84
CA LYS A 60 -4.03 14.59 -1.85
C LYS A 60 -5.48 14.29 -2.23
N GLN A 61 -5.83 14.54 -3.49
CA GLN A 61 -7.20 14.34 -3.97
C GLN A 61 -7.58 12.85 -3.97
N ASN A 62 -6.70 11.99 -4.46
CA ASN A 62 -6.94 10.55 -4.55
C ASN A 62 -6.86 9.88 -3.18
N THR A 63 -5.99 10.35 -2.27
CA THR A 63 -5.99 9.92 -0.87
C THR A 63 -7.31 10.28 -0.18
N ALA A 64 -7.81 11.51 -0.37
CA ALA A 64 -9.11 11.91 0.18
C ALA A 64 -10.27 11.11 -0.41
N LYS A 65 -10.24 10.81 -1.72
CA LYS A 65 -11.25 9.95 -2.37
C LYS A 65 -11.23 8.53 -1.81
N LEU A 66 -10.04 7.95 -1.62
CA LEU A 66 -9.90 6.61 -1.05
C LEU A 66 -10.45 6.57 0.38
N ALA A 67 -10.08 7.53 1.23
CA ALA A 67 -10.62 7.62 2.59
C ALA A 67 -12.16 7.75 2.60
N ALA A 68 -12.72 8.61 1.74
CA ALA A 68 -14.16 8.76 1.61
C ALA A 68 -14.86 7.47 1.14
N LEU A 69 -14.29 6.78 0.15
CA LEU A 69 -14.81 5.50 -0.36
C LEU A 69 -14.83 4.42 0.72
N LEU A 70 -13.83 4.42 1.60
CA LEU A 70 -13.72 3.48 2.71
C LEU A 70 -14.57 3.88 3.93
N ASN A 71 -15.30 5.00 3.85
CA ASN A 71 -15.98 5.63 4.99
C ASN A 71 -15.04 5.91 6.18
N ALA A 72 -13.76 6.14 5.90
CA ALA A 72 -12.76 6.43 6.91
C ALA A 72 -12.68 7.93 7.18
N THR A 73 -12.62 8.30 8.45
CA THR A 73 -12.24 9.66 8.86
C THR A 73 -10.72 9.78 8.84
N SER A 74 -10.21 10.99 9.01
CA SER A 74 -8.76 11.17 9.15
C SER A 74 -8.16 10.38 10.33
N ASP A 75 -8.91 10.21 11.42
CA ASP A 75 -8.39 9.55 12.62
C ASP A 75 -8.49 8.03 12.52
N SER A 76 -9.42 7.50 11.73
CA SER A 76 -9.60 6.06 11.52
C SER A 76 -8.90 5.51 10.27
N PHE A 77 -8.30 6.37 9.44
CA PHE A 77 -7.79 5.95 8.13
C PHE A 77 -6.70 4.87 8.22
N LYS A 78 -5.79 4.97 9.19
CA LYS A 78 -4.77 3.93 9.46
C LYS A 78 -5.41 2.57 9.74
N ASP A 79 -6.37 2.54 10.67
CA ASP A 79 -7.02 1.29 11.09
C ASP A 79 -7.84 0.70 9.94
N THR A 80 -8.51 1.55 9.15
CA THR A 80 -9.23 1.10 7.96
C THR A 80 -8.30 0.53 6.89
N LEU A 81 -7.10 1.09 6.70
CA LEU A 81 -6.12 0.51 5.78
C LEU A 81 -5.68 -0.89 6.25
N LEU A 82 -5.38 -1.04 7.55
CA LEU A 82 -5.02 -2.33 8.14
C LEU A 82 -6.15 -3.37 8.00
N GLU A 83 -7.39 -2.99 8.31
CA GLU A 83 -8.54 -3.89 8.23
C GLU A 83 -8.80 -4.35 6.78
N ARG A 84 -8.62 -3.47 5.80
CA ARG A 84 -9.05 -3.71 4.41
C ARG A 84 -7.96 -4.26 3.51
N PHE A 85 -6.70 -3.94 3.80
CA PHE A 85 -5.57 -4.20 2.89
C PHE A 85 -4.37 -4.83 3.60
N SER A 86 -4.54 -5.38 4.80
CA SER A 86 -3.56 -6.33 5.32
C SER A 86 -3.65 -7.68 4.59
N GLY A 87 -2.58 -8.46 4.68
CA GLY A 87 -2.47 -9.78 4.05
C GLY A 87 -1.79 -9.75 2.67
N ILE A 88 -1.47 -10.95 2.18
CA ILE A 88 -0.71 -11.18 0.94
C ILE A 88 -1.37 -10.53 -0.29
N ASP A 89 -2.70 -10.52 -0.33
CA ASP A 89 -3.49 -9.95 -1.42
C ASP A 89 -3.80 -8.45 -1.23
N GLY A 90 -3.36 -7.84 -0.13
CA GLY A 90 -3.77 -6.50 0.28
C GLY A 90 -3.51 -5.43 -0.78
N THR A 91 -2.32 -5.45 -1.39
CA THR A 91 -1.95 -4.50 -2.46
C THR A 91 -2.74 -4.76 -3.75
N MET A 92 -3.04 -6.00 -4.09
CA MET A 92 -3.91 -6.34 -5.22
C MET A 92 -5.34 -5.81 -4.98
N LEU A 93 -5.90 -6.03 -3.79
CA LEU A 93 -7.24 -5.54 -3.43
C LEU A 93 -7.30 -4.00 -3.49
N LEU A 94 -6.27 -3.32 -2.98
CA LEU A 94 -6.16 -1.87 -3.08
C LEU A 94 -6.15 -1.39 -4.55
N ARG A 95 -5.34 -2.02 -5.41
CA ARG A 95 -5.26 -1.66 -6.84
C ARG A 95 -6.61 -1.85 -7.53
N ARG A 96 -7.28 -2.98 -7.32
CA ARG A 96 -8.61 -3.27 -7.88
C ARG A 96 -9.65 -2.26 -7.42
N LEU A 97 -9.67 -1.91 -6.12
CA LEU A 97 -10.58 -0.90 -5.59
C LEU A 97 -10.32 0.46 -6.25
N CYS A 98 -9.05 0.85 -6.42
CA CYS A 98 -8.67 2.11 -7.03
C CYS A 98 -9.08 2.17 -8.51
N GLU A 99 -8.86 1.10 -9.27
CA GLU A 99 -9.26 0.99 -10.66
C GLU A 99 -10.79 1.12 -10.82
N ALA A 100 -11.55 0.36 -10.03
CA ALA A 100 -13.01 0.38 -10.07
C ALA A 100 -13.62 1.75 -9.73
N ASN A 101 -12.90 2.59 -8.99
CA ASN A 101 -13.37 3.89 -8.51
C ASN A 101 -12.61 5.08 -9.13
N SER A 102 -11.85 4.86 -10.19
CA SER A 102 -11.08 5.90 -10.88
C SER A 102 -10.15 6.71 -9.96
N ILE A 103 -9.58 6.04 -8.95
CA ILE A 103 -8.58 6.60 -8.03
C ILE A 103 -7.20 6.34 -8.64
N LYS A 104 -6.49 7.41 -8.97
CA LYS A 104 -5.17 7.32 -9.62
C LYS A 104 -4.04 7.34 -8.60
N TYR A 105 -3.02 6.53 -8.83
CA TYR A 105 -1.73 6.56 -8.14
C TYR A 105 -0.61 6.49 -9.16
N LYS A 106 0.59 6.92 -8.77
CA LYS A 106 1.82 6.66 -9.53
C LYS A 106 2.39 5.33 -9.06
N PHE A 107 2.82 4.50 -10.00
CA PHE A 107 3.52 3.25 -9.72
C PHE A 107 5.00 3.37 -10.12
N PHE A 108 5.88 2.90 -9.26
CA PHE A 108 7.31 2.79 -9.50
C PHE A 108 7.83 1.50 -8.85
N SER A 109 8.83 0.86 -9.44
CA SER A 109 9.49 -0.32 -8.90
C SER A 109 10.95 -0.38 -9.33
N TYR A 110 11.79 -1.07 -8.57
CA TYR A 110 13.18 -1.37 -8.91
C TYR A 110 13.55 -2.83 -8.69
#